data_AF-A0A351FZA0-F1
#
_entry.id   AF-A0A351FZA0-F1
#
_cell.length_a   1.000
_cell.length_b   1.000
_cell.length_c   1.000
_cell.angle_alpha   90.00
_cell.angle_beta   90.00
_cell.angle_gamma   90.00
#
_symmetry.space_group_name_H-M   'P 1'
#
loop_
_entity.id
_entity.type
_entity.pdbx_description
1 polymer ?
#
loop_
_entity_poly.entity_id
_entity_poly.type
_entity_poly.pdbx_seq_one_letter_code
_entity_poly.pdbx_strand_id
1 'polypeptide(L)'
;MAESVFARLCQVLDDAEVRYEVTRHEAVYTSEEAAAVRGAQLASGAKALVCKANGEFLMFVVPADCRLDSKRLRKQHGMRGLRFA
;
A
#
# COMPACT_ATOMS: atom_id res chain seq x y z
N MET A 1 -7.18 -25.35 10.99
CA MET A 1 -7.32 -24.32 9.94
C MET A 1 -6.15 -23.36 10.10
N ALA A 2 -5.47 -22.97 9.02
CA ALA A 2 -4.38 -22.00 9.13
C ALA A 2 -4.93 -20.63 9.56
N GLU A 3 -4.15 -19.91 10.36
CA GLU A 3 -4.47 -18.55 10.79
C GLU A 3 -4.59 -17.61 9.58
N SER A 4 -5.59 -16.73 9.60
CA SER A 4 -5.80 -15.77 8.50
C SER A 4 -4.69 -14.72 8.45
N VAL A 5 -4.42 -14.16 7.25
CA VAL A 5 -3.48 -13.04 7.10
C VAL A 5 -3.90 -11.85 7.98
N PHE A 6 -5.19 -11.59 8.11
CA PHE A 6 -5.72 -10.54 9.00
C PHE A 6 -5.33 -10.76 10.46
N ALA A 7 -5.56 -11.96 11.00
CA ALA A 7 -5.21 -12.28 12.39
C ALA A 7 -3.70 -12.16 12.64
N ARG A 8 -2.88 -12.64 11.70
CA ARG A 8 -1.42 -12.48 11.76
C ARG A 8 -0.98 -11.02 11.75
N LEU A 9 -1.65 -10.15 10.98
CA LEU A 9 -1.34 -8.72 10.96
C LEU A 9 -1.74 -8.04 12.27
N CYS A 10 -2.91 -8.36 12.84
CA CYS A 10 -3.31 -7.86 14.15
C CYS A 10 -2.30 -8.26 15.22
N GLN A 11 -1.87 -9.53 15.25
CA GLN A 11 -0.88 -9.99 16.21
C GLN A 11 0.45 -9.21 16.11
N VAL A 12 0.94 -8.96 14.88
CA VAL A 12 2.16 -8.16 14.68
C VAL A 12 2.02 -6.73 15.20
N LEU A 13 0.84 -6.11 15.03
CA LEU A 13 0.58 -4.76 15.54
C LEU A 13 0.42 -4.75 17.07
N ASP A 14 -0.26 -5.75 17.63
CA ASP A 14 -0.45 -5.93 19.07
C ASP A 14 0.90 -6.15 19.77
N ASP A 15 1.75 -7.05 19.25
CA ASP A 15 3.09 -7.34 19.77
C ASP A 15 4.01 -6.11 19.73
N ALA A 16 3.80 -5.22 18.75
CA ALA A 16 4.53 -3.98 18.60
C ALA A 16 3.90 -2.80 19.36
N GLU A 17 2.81 -3.03 20.12
CA GLU A 17 2.05 -2.01 20.84
C GLU A 17 1.57 -0.83 19.95
N VAL A 18 1.33 -1.10 18.67
CA VAL A 18 0.85 -0.11 17.71
C VAL A 18 -0.67 0.01 17.83
N ARG A 19 -1.18 1.22 18.07
CA ARG A 19 -2.62 1.47 18.12
C ARG A 19 -3.23 1.40 16.71
N TYR A 20 -4.30 0.63 16.57
CA TYR A 20 -5.10 0.55 15.35
C TYR A 20 -6.59 0.37 15.66
N GLU A 21 -7.43 0.63 14.66
CA GLU A 21 -8.86 0.36 14.68
C GLU A 21 -9.23 -0.52 13.49
N VAL A 22 -10.25 -1.38 13.67
CA VAL A 22 -10.74 -2.28 12.62
C VAL A 22 -12.16 -1.89 12.25
N THR A 23 -12.33 -1.37 11.04
CA THR A 23 -13.64 -1.07 10.44
C THR A 23 -14.04 -2.19 9.48
N ARG A 24 -15.19 -2.82 9.71
CA ARG A 24 -15.75 -3.85 8.81
C ARG A 24 -16.73 -3.22 7.82
N HIS A 25 -16.64 -3.60 6.56
CA HIS A 25 -17.49 -3.09 5.50
C HIS A 25 -17.61 -4.11 4.36
N GLU A 26 -18.62 -3.93 3.50
CA GLU A 26 -18.78 -4.70 2.26
C GLU A 26 -17.64 -4.41 1.27
N ALA A 27 -17.37 -5.36 0.35
CA ALA A 27 -16.33 -5.18 -0.65
C ALA A 27 -16.60 -3.94 -1.53
N VAL A 28 -15.57 -3.11 -1.69
CA VAL A 28 -15.56 -1.93 -2.56
C VAL A 28 -14.46 -2.08 -3.61
N TYR A 29 -14.61 -1.40 -4.75
CA TYR A 29 -13.79 -1.67 -5.94
C TYR A 29 -13.02 -0.44 -6.42
N THR A 30 -13.32 0.75 -5.90
CA THR A 30 -12.63 1.99 -6.22
C THR A 30 -11.97 2.61 -4.97
N SER A 31 -10.99 3.48 -5.19
CA SER A 31 -10.30 4.14 -4.07
C SER A 31 -11.20 5.17 -3.40
N GLU A 32 -12.09 5.79 -4.17
CA GLU A 32 -13.12 6.73 -3.77
C GLU A 32 -14.15 6.07 -2.84
N GLU A 33 -14.67 4.89 -3.21
CA GLU A 33 -15.56 4.11 -2.34
C GLU A 33 -14.86 3.72 -1.02
N ALA A 34 -13.59 3.28 -1.11
CA ALA A 34 -12.82 2.92 0.08
C ALA A 34 -12.58 4.11 1.01
N ALA A 35 -12.34 5.30 0.47
CA ALA A 35 -12.19 6.53 1.25
C ALA A 35 -13.50 6.92 1.96
N ALA A 36 -14.63 6.83 1.25
CA ALA A 36 -15.96 7.10 1.81
C ALA A 36 -16.30 6.17 2.97
N VAL A 37 -16.06 4.86 2.81
CA VAL A 37 -16.26 3.86 3.87
C VAL A 37 -15.41 4.13 5.11
N ARG A 38 -14.16 4.59 4.91
CA ARG A 38 -13.26 4.93 6.02
C ARG A 38 -13.59 6.27 6.68
N GLY A 39 -14.50 7.08 6.11
CA GLY A 39 -14.72 8.46 6.54
C GLY A 39 -13.47 9.32 6.40
N ALA A 40 -12.58 8.98 5.47
CA ALA A 40 -11.23 9.54 5.37
C ALA A 40 -11.04 10.25 4.03
N GLN A 41 -10.11 11.22 4.00
CA GLN A 41 -9.71 11.85 2.75
C GLN A 41 -9.04 10.80 1.84
N LEU A 42 -9.31 10.84 0.53
CA LEU A 42 -8.70 9.90 -0.42
C LEU A 42 -7.16 9.87 -0.32
N ALA A 43 -6.55 11.05 -0.19
CA ALA A 43 -5.10 11.22 -0.03
C ALA A 43 -4.51 10.51 1.20
N SER A 44 -5.31 10.26 2.24
CA SER A 44 -4.85 9.55 3.44
C SER A 44 -4.71 8.04 3.23
N GLY A 45 -5.34 7.49 2.19
CA GLY A 45 -5.14 6.11 1.80
C GLY A 45 -3.72 5.90 1.27
N ALA A 46 -3.08 4.80 1.65
CA ALA A 46 -1.79 4.39 1.09
C ALA A 46 -1.98 3.26 0.06
N LYS A 47 -1.23 3.31 -1.04
CA LYS A 47 -1.08 2.20 -1.98
C LYS A 47 0.36 1.73 -2.04
N ALA A 48 0.55 0.42 -1.90
CA ALA A 48 1.83 -0.24 -2.06
C ALA A 48 1.96 -0.77 -3.49
N LEU A 49 2.94 -0.25 -4.23
CA LEU A 49 3.29 -0.69 -5.57
C LEU A 49 4.53 -1.58 -5.50
N VAL A 50 4.40 -2.85 -5.86
CA VAL A 50 5.53 -3.76 -5.98
C VAL A 50 6.09 -3.66 -7.38
N CYS A 51 7.37 -3.30 -7.48
CA CYS A 51 8.07 -3.07 -8.74
C CYS A 51 9.37 -3.87 -8.79
N LYS A 52 9.89 -4.06 -10.01
CA LYS A 52 11.22 -4.61 -10.25
C LYS A 52 12.10 -3.58 -10.96
N ALA A 53 13.30 -3.37 -10.43
CA ALA A 53 14.32 -2.50 -11.05
C ALA A 53 15.71 -3.10 -10.80
N ASN A 54 16.58 -3.07 -11.80
CA ASN A 54 17.97 -3.55 -11.70
C ASN A 54 18.12 -4.99 -11.14
N GLY A 55 17.11 -5.85 -11.31
CA GLY A 55 17.12 -7.22 -10.79
C GLY A 55 16.47 -7.39 -9.41
N GLU A 56 16.19 -6.30 -8.70
CA GLU A 56 15.67 -6.29 -7.34
C GLU A 56 14.18 -5.93 -7.29
N PHE A 57 13.49 -6.40 -6.25
CA PHE A 57 12.12 -6.01 -5.93
C PHE A 57 12.11 -4.79 -5.01
N LEU A 58 11.27 -3.82 -5.35
CA LEU A 58 11.09 -2.57 -4.62
C LEU A 58 9.61 -2.41 -4.27
N MET A 59 9.30 -1.87 -3.09
CA MET A 59 7.95 -1.49 -2.69
C MET A 59 7.87 0.02 -2.53
N PHE A 60 7.02 0.66 -3.33
CA PHE A 60 6.74 2.09 -3.20
C PHE A 60 5.39 2.28 -2.51
N VAL A 61 5.39 2.96 -1.36
CA VAL A 61 4.17 3.36 -0.67
C VAL A 61 3.89 4.82 -1.01
N VAL A 62 2.75 5.08 -1.66
CA VAL A 62 2.35 6.44 -2.07
C VAL A 62 0.90 6.72 -1.67
N PRO A 63 0.50 7.99 -1.52
CA PRO A 63 -0.91 8.37 -1.34
C PRO A 63 -1.81 7.80 -2.45
N ALA A 64 -3.04 7.46 -2.12
CA ALA A 64 -3.95 6.76 -3.04
C ALA A 64 -4.31 7.61 -4.27
N ASP A 65 -4.37 8.92 -4.11
CA ASP A 65 -4.62 9.93 -5.16
C ASP A 65 -3.38 10.27 -6.01
N CYS A 66 -2.18 9.90 -5.58
CA CYS A 66 -0.92 10.22 -6.26
C CYS A 66 -0.48 9.15 -7.25
N ARG A 67 0.24 9.49 -8.31
CA ARG A 67 0.84 8.49 -9.22
C ARG A 67 2.36 8.44 -9.03
N LEU A 68 2.93 7.25 -9.17
CA LEU A 68 4.38 7.06 -9.14
C LEU A 68 4.99 7.66 -10.41
N ASP A 69 5.87 8.65 -10.27
CA ASP A 69 6.66 9.17 -11.38
C ASP A 69 7.88 8.29 -11.64
N SER A 70 7.66 7.19 -12.36
CA SER A 70 8.69 6.22 -12.71
C SER A 70 9.84 6.83 -13.52
N LYS A 71 9.59 7.89 -14.31
CA LYS A 71 10.63 8.55 -15.11
C LYS A 71 11.60 9.31 -14.21
N ARG A 72 11.05 10.13 -13.30
CA ARG A 72 11.84 10.89 -12.34
C ARG A 72 12.62 9.99 -11.39
N LEU A 73 12.00 8.93 -10.87
CA LEU A 73 12.66 7.94 -10.02
C LEU A 73 13.85 7.27 -10.73
N ARG A 74 13.64 6.82 -11.96
CA ARG A 74 14.73 6.21 -12.75
C ARG A 74 15.90 7.17 -12.95
N LYS A 75 15.62 8.44 -13.23
CA LYS A 75 16.66 9.48 -13.42
C LYS A 75 17.41 9.77 -12.12
N GLN A 76 16.70 9.92 -11.00
CA GLN A 76 17.30 10.28 -9.71
C GLN A 76 18.13 9.13 -9.11
N HIS A 77 17.72 7.89 -9.31
CA HIS A 77 18.35 6.72 -8.70
C HIS A 77 19.16 5.87 -9.70
N GLY A 78 19.41 6.37 -10.91
CA GLY A 78 20.22 5.67 -11.92
C GLY A 78 19.65 4.31 -12.34
N MET A 79 18.32 4.13 -12.29
CA MET A 79 17.70 2.84 -12.62
C MET A 79 17.55 2.68 -14.15
N ARG A 80 18.04 1.56 -14.69
CA ARG A 80 17.96 1.29 -16.14
C ARG A 80 16.53 1.10 -16.61
N GLY A 81 15.70 0.46 -15.78
CA GLY A 81 14.27 0.25 -16.00
C GLY A 81 13.54 0.07 -14.67
N LEU A 82 12.24 0.37 -14.69
CA LEU A 82 11.33 0.14 -13.58
C LEU A 82 10.01 -0.37 -14.16
N ARG A 83 9.57 -1.54 -13.71
CA ARG A 83 8.31 -2.16 -14.12
C ARG A 83 7.55 -2.64 -12.89
N PHE A 84 6.25 -2.80 -13.01
CA PHE A 84 5.50 -3.58 -12.02
C PHE A 84 6.02 -5.01 -12.01
N ALA A 85 6.09 -5.59 -10.81
CA ALA A 85 6.56 -6.94 -10.57
C ALA A 85 5.70 -7.96 -11.32
#